data_AF-S5ZXD8-F1
#
_entry.id   AF-S5ZXD8-F1
#
_cell.length_a   1.000
_cell.length_b   1.000
_cell.length_c   1.000
_cell.angle_alpha   90.00
_cell.angle_beta   90.00
_cell.angle_gamma   90.00
#
_symmetry.space_group_name_H-M   'P 1'
#
loop_
_entity.id
_entity.type
_entity.pdbx_description
1 polymer ?
#
loop_
_entity_poly.entity_id
_entity_poly.type
_entity_poly.pdbx_seq_one_letter_code
_entity_poly.pdbx_strand_id
1 'polypeptide(L)'
;MRFFCKGGFCKIMRKPFFYKTAGSQLKLCGLTKKLFYIFKYKEIFMKNNKKIKLIFICGTILLMFLFAGCKGKSGTENKTDGTDSKAEDTKETEHIVSGEEVGYAFGVIIAQTVKDSGLPINPKEILKGFNEASADNFDKSGLLDAQMILNQASQYAHIKKAAENLEAGNKFLEENKKRETVTVTESGLQYEILEKGSGTVYPTMDDIVSVNYKGSLLSGEVFDDSSQAGGHIKIPLSGIIPGWAEGLQLMTTGSKYKFYVPANLAYGEKGVVQQARQIIPPNAVLIFEIELVSITHPKEEPIKK
;
A
#
# COMPACT_ATOMS: atom_id res chain seq x y z
N MET A 1 -2.95 23.15 -39.50
CA MET A 1 -2.37 23.39 -40.84
C MET A 1 -3.06 22.45 -41.82
N ARG A 2 -3.82 23.00 -42.77
CA ARG A 2 -4.54 22.20 -43.78
C ARG A 2 -3.54 21.74 -44.83
N PHE A 3 -3.45 20.43 -45.04
CA PHE A 3 -2.64 19.83 -46.09
C PHE A 3 -3.48 19.74 -47.37
N PHE A 4 -3.03 20.42 -48.42
CA PHE A 4 -3.54 20.25 -49.78
C PHE A 4 -2.53 19.39 -50.55
N CYS A 5 -2.96 18.18 -50.95
CA CYS A 5 -2.19 17.30 -51.83
C CYS A 5 -2.89 17.22 -53.19
N LYS A 6 -2.17 17.55 -54.27
CA LYS A 6 -2.55 17.21 -55.64
C LYS A 6 -1.27 17.01 -56.46
N GLY A 7 -1.17 15.87 -57.15
CA GLY A 7 -0.02 15.52 -58.00
C GLY A 7 1.18 15.03 -57.19
N GLY A 8 1.25 13.72 -56.96
CA GLY A 8 2.21 13.08 -56.06
C GLY A 8 3.65 13.46 -56.33
N PHE A 9 4.20 14.34 -55.48
CA PHE A 9 5.58 14.40 -54.99
C PHE A 9 5.64 15.54 -53.97
N CYS A 10 5.66 15.22 -52.67
CA CYS A 10 5.79 16.22 -51.61
C CYS A 10 7.24 16.22 -51.09
N LYS A 11 8.01 17.25 -51.46
CA LYS A 11 9.42 17.44 -51.10
C LYS A 11 9.51 18.42 -49.93
N ILE A 12 10.18 18.02 -48.84
CA ILE A 12 10.39 18.86 -47.66
C ILE A 12 11.44 19.95 -47.98
N MET A 13 11.00 21.20 -48.10
CA MET A 13 11.87 22.37 -48.19
C MET A 13 12.12 22.91 -46.78
N ARG A 14 13.30 22.62 -46.21
CA ARG A 14 13.84 23.36 -45.06
C ARG A 14 14.35 24.72 -45.55
N LYS A 15 13.89 25.82 -44.93
CA LYS A 15 14.67 27.06 -44.87
C LYS A 15 14.99 27.42 -43.41
N PRO A 16 16.22 27.90 -43.13
CA PRO A 16 16.71 28.18 -41.80
C PRO A 16 16.33 29.59 -41.37
N PHE A 17 16.10 29.82 -40.08
CA PHE A 17 16.09 31.18 -39.55
C PHE A 17 16.61 31.25 -38.10
N PHE A 18 17.83 31.77 -38.02
CA PHE A 18 18.42 32.64 -37.00
C PHE A 18 18.09 32.42 -35.52
N TYR A 19 19.14 32.02 -34.79
CA TYR A 19 19.33 32.26 -33.36
C TYR A 19 19.39 33.76 -33.06
N LYS A 20 18.64 34.19 -32.05
CA LYS A 20 18.98 35.35 -31.21
C LYS A 20 18.60 35.03 -29.77
N THR A 21 19.60 35.00 -28.91
CA THR A 21 19.55 34.75 -27.47
C THR A 21 18.96 35.94 -26.71
N ALA A 22 18.06 35.70 -25.76
CA ALA A 22 17.97 36.40 -24.47
C ALA A 22 16.79 35.86 -23.63
N GLY A 23 17.02 35.65 -22.33
CA GLY A 23 15.96 35.75 -21.31
C GLY A 23 15.30 34.45 -20.86
N SER A 24 16.00 33.70 -20.02
CA SER A 24 15.48 32.63 -19.18
C SER A 24 14.45 33.14 -18.16
N GLN A 25 13.17 32.80 -18.34
CA GLN A 25 12.13 32.74 -17.30
C GLN A 25 11.15 31.63 -17.70
N LEU A 26 11.51 30.36 -17.43
CA LEU A 26 10.61 29.24 -17.63
C LEU A 26 9.74 29.06 -16.39
N LYS A 27 8.43 29.21 -16.62
CA LYS A 27 7.31 28.87 -15.74
C LYS A 27 7.49 27.48 -15.12
N LEU A 28 7.49 27.43 -13.79
CA LEU A 28 7.25 26.23 -12.98
C LEU A 28 6.07 26.52 -12.04
N CYS A 29 4.87 26.58 -12.62
CA CYS A 29 3.62 26.56 -11.86
C CYS A 29 2.93 25.23 -12.18
N GLY A 30 2.99 24.28 -11.24
CA GLY A 30 2.40 22.95 -11.44
C GLY A 30 2.79 21.84 -10.46
N LEU A 31 3.67 22.09 -9.47
CA LEU A 31 4.05 21.05 -8.50
C LEU A 31 3.88 21.41 -7.01
N THR A 32 3.42 22.61 -6.67
CA THR A 32 3.41 23.06 -5.26
C THR A 32 2.15 22.70 -4.46
N LYS A 33 1.06 22.21 -5.09
CA LYS A 33 -0.12 21.73 -4.33
C LYS A 33 -0.06 20.26 -3.93
N LYS A 34 0.63 19.41 -4.70
CA LYS A 34 0.74 17.96 -4.40
C LYS A 34 1.80 17.65 -3.34
N LEU A 35 2.83 18.51 -3.20
CA LEU A 35 3.83 18.42 -2.13
C LEU A 35 3.32 18.95 -0.78
N PHE A 36 2.39 19.91 -0.78
CA PHE A 36 1.83 20.45 0.47
C PHE A 36 0.95 19.41 1.21
N TYR A 37 0.30 18.51 0.48
CA TYR A 37 -0.48 17.43 1.07
C TYR A 37 0.43 16.37 1.73
N ILE A 38 1.56 16.03 1.11
CA ILE A 38 2.52 15.06 1.66
C ILE A 38 3.25 15.64 2.89
N PHE A 39 3.55 16.94 2.91
CA PHE A 39 4.20 17.58 4.06
C PHE A 39 3.28 17.74 5.28
N LYS A 40 1.98 18.00 5.10
CA LYS A 40 1.04 18.16 6.22
C LYS A 40 0.76 16.85 6.97
N TYR A 41 0.82 15.70 6.30
CA TYR A 41 0.66 14.38 6.94
C TYR A 41 1.90 13.94 7.73
N LYS A 42 3.10 14.43 7.36
CA LYS A 42 4.35 14.08 8.04
C LYS A 42 4.47 14.75 9.42
N GLU A 43 3.98 15.98 9.55
CA GLU A 43 3.95 16.74 10.82
C GLU A 43 2.98 16.15 11.85
N ILE A 44 1.85 15.58 11.41
CA ILE A 44 0.82 15.02 12.31
C ILE A 44 1.26 13.64 12.85
N PHE A 45 1.95 12.83 12.06
CA PHE A 45 2.42 11.50 12.48
C PHE A 45 3.51 11.54 13.57
N MET A 46 4.24 12.65 13.69
CA MET A 46 5.38 12.79 14.62
C MET A 46 4.96 13.10 16.07
N LYS A 47 3.70 13.43 16.33
CA LYS A 47 3.29 13.97 17.64
C LYS A 47 2.87 12.94 18.69
N ASN A 48 2.61 11.68 18.31
CA ASN A 48 1.94 10.72 19.20
C ASN A 48 2.68 9.40 19.49
N ASN A 49 3.96 9.25 19.14
CA ASN A 49 4.67 7.99 19.40
C ASN A 49 6.01 8.17 20.13
N LYS A 50 6.00 8.04 21.46
CA LYS A 50 7.20 8.19 22.33
C LYS A 50 8.33 7.21 21.96
N LYS A 51 8.03 6.09 21.29
CA LYS A 51 9.03 5.10 20.85
C LYS A 51 9.92 5.57 19.69
N ILE A 52 9.50 6.58 18.91
CA ILE A 52 10.26 7.06 17.74
C ILE A 52 11.36 8.07 18.14
N LYS A 53 11.22 8.76 19.28
CA LYS A 53 12.28 9.67 19.78
C LYS A 53 13.56 8.95 20.19
N LEU A 54 13.49 7.68 20.58
CA LEU A 54 14.65 6.90 21.03
C LEU A 54 15.53 6.42 19.86
N ILE A 55 14.94 6.21 18.68
CA ILE A 55 15.65 5.70 17.50
C ILE A 55 16.50 6.80 16.83
N PHE A 56 16.13 8.07 16.98
CA PHE A 56 16.87 9.19 16.38
C PHE A 56 18.07 9.68 17.22
N ILE A 57 18.18 9.29 18.49
CA ILE A 57 19.33 9.66 19.34
C ILE A 57 20.53 8.70 19.11
N CYS A 58 20.28 7.45 18.72
CA CYS A 58 21.34 6.51 18.34
C CYS A 58 21.89 6.72 16.92
N GLY A 59 21.15 7.44 16.06
CA GLY A 59 21.54 7.69 14.66
C GLY A 59 22.61 8.77 14.44
N THR A 60 23.02 9.49 15.49
CA THR A 60 23.98 10.61 15.37
C THR A 60 25.34 10.39 16.05
N ILE A 61 25.64 9.18 16.53
CA ILE A 61 26.95 8.84 17.14
C ILE A 61 27.85 8.02 16.20
N LEU A 62 27.43 7.73 14.97
CA LEU A 62 28.25 6.99 13.98
C LEU A 62 28.89 7.91 12.92
N LEU A 63 29.38 9.09 13.30
CA LEU A 63 30.18 9.91 12.38
C LEU A 63 31.17 10.87 13.08
N MET A 64 32.00 10.39 14.01
CA MET A 64 33.23 11.09 14.41
C MET A 64 34.24 10.09 14.99
N PHE A 65 35.06 9.47 14.13
CA PHE A 65 36.40 9.03 14.52
C PHE A 65 37.30 8.99 13.29
N LEU A 66 37.97 10.10 13.01
CA LEU A 66 39.26 10.10 12.32
C LEU A 66 40.22 11.06 13.06
N PHE A 67 41.44 10.55 13.23
CA PHE A 67 42.67 11.18 13.72
C PHE A 67 42.80 11.42 15.23
N ALA A 68 43.60 10.56 15.88
CA ALA A 68 44.95 10.93 16.37
C ALA A 68 45.64 9.70 16.96
N GLY A 69 46.83 9.37 16.46
CA GLY A 69 47.74 8.43 17.11
C GLY A 69 48.63 9.14 18.11
N CYS A 70 49.12 8.40 19.13
CA CYS A 70 50.52 8.49 19.57
C CYS A 70 50.89 7.33 20.50
N LYS A 71 52.18 6.93 20.40
CA LYS A 71 52.90 5.90 21.17
C LYS A 71 53.10 6.31 22.63
N GLY A 72 53.24 5.34 23.54
CA GLY A 72 53.85 5.53 24.86
C GLY A 72 53.92 4.24 25.69
N LYS A 73 55.10 3.92 26.23
CA LYS A 73 55.49 2.67 26.92
C LYS A 73 55.15 2.67 28.42
N SER A 74 54.96 1.45 28.94
CA SER A 74 55.40 0.87 30.23
C SER A 74 55.26 1.60 31.57
N GLY A 75 54.79 0.87 32.59
CA GLY A 75 55.36 0.96 33.95
C GLY A 75 54.38 0.94 35.13
N THR A 76 54.23 -0.25 35.74
CA THR A 76 54.26 -0.59 37.19
C THR A 76 53.52 0.23 38.28
N GLU A 77 52.68 -0.51 39.02
CA GLU A 77 52.48 -0.56 40.50
C GLU A 77 52.39 0.72 41.34
N ASN A 78 51.28 0.88 42.11
CA ASN A 78 51.26 0.49 43.52
C ASN A 78 49.88 0.60 44.22
N LYS A 79 49.80 -0.15 45.33
CA LYS A 79 48.69 -0.46 46.25
C LYS A 79 48.14 0.70 47.10
N THR A 80 47.12 0.31 47.89
CA THR A 80 46.54 0.88 49.15
C THR A 80 45.45 1.93 48.93
N ASP A 81 44.30 1.94 49.59
CA ASP A 81 43.77 1.25 50.76
C ASP A 81 42.23 1.37 50.69
N GLY A 82 41.49 0.48 51.36
CA GLY A 82 40.04 0.40 51.28
C GLY A 82 39.31 1.55 51.98
N THR A 83 38.10 1.85 51.51
CA THR A 83 36.98 2.20 52.39
C THR A 83 35.67 1.84 51.68
N ASP A 84 34.84 1.10 52.40
CA ASP A 84 33.47 0.72 52.06
C ASP A 84 32.64 1.88 51.49
N SER A 85 32.12 1.67 50.29
CA SER A 85 30.79 2.18 49.96
C SER A 85 30.07 1.14 49.13
N LYS A 86 29.03 0.58 49.76
CA LYS A 86 28.03 -0.32 49.21
C LYS A 86 27.44 0.28 47.92
N ALA A 87 27.96 -0.13 46.77
CA ALA A 87 27.34 0.07 45.47
C ALA A 87 26.65 -1.24 45.08
N GLU A 88 25.34 -1.15 44.99
CA GLU A 88 24.44 -2.19 44.52
C GLU A 88 24.76 -2.44 43.03
N ASP A 89 25.46 -3.55 42.76
CA ASP A 89 25.70 -4.07 41.42
C ASP A 89 24.36 -4.50 40.82
N THR A 90 23.70 -3.56 40.14
CA THR A 90 22.65 -3.88 39.20
C THR A 90 23.34 -4.47 37.97
N LYS A 91 23.59 -5.77 38.05
CA LYS A 91 23.96 -6.60 36.92
C LYS A 91 22.80 -6.52 35.92
N GLU A 92 22.87 -5.59 34.97
CA GLU A 92 22.10 -5.68 33.73
C GLU A 92 22.50 -7.00 33.08
N THR A 93 21.67 -8.02 33.27
CA THR A 93 21.73 -9.25 32.49
C THR A 93 21.48 -8.88 31.03
N GLU A 94 22.56 -8.65 30.28
CA GLU A 94 22.56 -8.76 28.83
C GLU A 94 22.16 -10.20 28.51
N HIS A 95 20.87 -10.42 28.24
CA HIS A 95 20.44 -11.61 27.54
C HIS A 95 20.90 -11.46 26.09
N ILE A 96 22.13 -11.91 25.82
CA ILE A 96 22.67 -11.95 24.47
C ILE A 96 21.98 -13.13 23.77
N VAL A 97 21.08 -12.84 22.84
CA VAL A 97 20.49 -13.88 21.98
C VAL A 97 21.63 -14.49 21.15
N SER A 98 21.81 -15.82 21.24
CA SER A 98 22.88 -16.53 20.54
C SER A 98 22.65 -16.58 19.03
N GLY A 99 23.72 -16.78 18.26
CA GLY A 99 23.62 -16.95 16.80
C GLY A 99 22.73 -18.13 16.38
N GLU A 100 22.68 -19.20 17.20
CA GLU A 100 21.80 -20.35 16.97
C GLU A 100 20.32 -19.98 17.14
N GLU A 101 19.99 -19.24 18.21
CA GLU A 101 18.63 -18.75 18.45
C GLU A 101 18.18 -17.79 17.33
N VAL A 102 19.08 -16.93 16.86
CA VAL A 102 18.81 -16.04 15.72
C VAL A 102 18.56 -16.84 14.44
N GLY A 103 19.41 -17.83 14.12
CA GLY A 103 19.26 -18.67 12.93
C GLY A 103 17.96 -19.48 12.94
N TYR A 104 17.60 -20.06 14.08
CA TYR A 104 16.32 -20.75 14.26
C TYR A 104 15.13 -19.81 14.04
N ALA A 105 15.18 -18.60 14.62
CA ALA A 105 14.11 -17.60 14.45
C ALA A 105 13.91 -17.21 12.98
N PHE A 106 15.00 -17.02 12.21
CA PHE A 106 14.91 -16.82 10.76
C PHE A 106 14.26 -18.00 10.04
N GLY A 107 14.64 -19.24 10.39
CA GLY A 107 14.05 -20.45 9.85
C GLY A 107 12.54 -20.52 10.07
N VAL A 108 12.06 -20.18 11.27
CA VAL A 108 10.62 -20.12 11.61
C VAL A 108 9.89 -19.09 10.74
N ILE A 109 10.43 -17.87 10.60
CA ILE A 109 9.82 -16.80 9.80
C ILE A 109 9.75 -17.20 8.31
N ILE A 110 10.83 -17.77 7.77
CA ILE A 110 10.87 -18.25 6.39
C ILE A 110 9.84 -19.38 6.18
N ALA A 111 9.78 -20.36 7.09
CA ALA A 111 8.84 -21.46 7.00
C ALA A 111 7.38 -20.97 7.01
N GLN A 112 7.06 -20.00 7.88
CA GLN A 112 5.72 -19.40 7.91
C GLN A 112 5.41 -18.63 6.62
N THR A 113 6.35 -17.84 6.11
CA THR A 113 6.20 -17.10 4.84
C THR A 113 5.96 -18.04 3.65
N VAL A 114 6.71 -19.14 3.60
CA VAL A 114 6.56 -20.19 2.58
C VAL A 114 5.19 -20.84 2.66
N LYS A 115 4.74 -21.18 3.87
CA LYS A 115 3.42 -21.76 4.10
C LYS A 115 2.31 -20.80 3.62
N ASP A 116 2.44 -19.52 3.93
CA ASP A 116 1.45 -18.50 3.57
C ASP A 116 1.44 -18.18 2.07
N SER A 117 2.55 -18.43 1.35
CA SER A 117 2.61 -18.27 -0.10
C SER A 117 1.72 -19.26 -0.87
N GLY A 118 1.33 -20.37 -0.25
CA GLY A 118 0.55 -21.44 -0.89
C GLY A 118 1.30 -22.20 -2.01
N LEU A 119 2.60 -21.96 -2.15
CA LEU A 119 3.46 -22.62 -3.13
C LEU A 119 3.94 -23.98 -2.59
N PRO A 120 4.08 -24.99 -3.46
CA PRO A 120 4.59 -26.32 -3.09
C PRO A 120 6.13 -26.29 -2.96
N ILE A 121 6.64 -25.60 -1.93
CA ILE A 121 8.08 -25.41 -1.72
C ILE A 121 8.63 -26.56 -0.87
N ASN A 122 9.77 -27.13 -1.28
CA ASN A 122 10.50 -28.14 -0.51
C ASN A 122 11.46 -27.48 0.49
N PRO A 123 11.26 -27.61 1.82
CA PRO A 123 12.12 -26.99 2.81
C PRO A 123 13.59 -27.39 2.73
N LYS A 124 13.88 -28.61 2.24
CA LYS A 124 15.27 -29.09 2.08
C LYS A 124 16.04 -28.28 1.02
N GLU A 125 15.35 -27.86 -0.05
CA GLU A 125 15.96 -27.04 -1.10
C GLU A 125 16.22 -25.60 -0.62
N ILE A 126 15.38 -25.07 0.28
CA ILE A 126 15.63 -23.77 0.92
C ILE A 126 16.93 -23.83 1.71
N LEU A 127 17.09 -24.86 2.56
CA LEU A 127 18.28 -25.01 3.39
C LEU A 127 19.54 -25.20 2.52
N LYS A 128 19.44 -26.01 1.46
CA LYS A 128 20.52 -26.18 0.49
C LYS A 128 20.92 -24.84 -0.14
N GLY A 129 19.96 -24.10 -0.70
CA GLY A 129 20.21 -22.80 -1.34
C GLY A 129 20.79 -21.76 -0.38
N PHE A 130 20.33 -21.73 0.87
CA PHE A 130 20.88 -20.85 1.92
C PHE A 130 22.33 -21.18 2.26
N ASN A 131 22.64 -22.48 2.45
CA ASN A 131 24.00 -22.93 2.75
C ASN A 131 24.97 -22.66 1.59
N GLU A 132 24.55 -22.91 0.35
CA GLU A 132 25.38 -22.62 -0.83
C GLU A 132 25.59 -21.11 -1.03
N ALA A 133 24.55 -20.29 -0.84
CA ALA A 133 24.60 -18.83 -1.00
C ALA A 133 25.39 -18.08 0.09
N SER A 134 25.60 -18.72 1.25
CA SER A 134 26.35 -18.12 2.37
C SER A 134 27.86 -18.37 2.31
N ALA A 135 28.34 -19.20 1.38
CA ALA A 135 29.76 -19.43 1.19
C ALA A 135 30.47 -18.17 0.66
N ASP A 136 31.68 -17.89 1.14
CA ASP A 136 32.47 -16.71 0.73
C ASP A 136 32.73 -16.65 -0.79
N ASN A 137 32.70 -17.80 -1.46
CA ASN A 137 32.94 -17.96 -2.90
C ASN A 137 31.66 -18.23 -3.70
N PHE A 138 30.49 -17.87 -3.19
CA PHE A 138 29.22 -18.07 -3.90
C PHE A 138 29.21 -17.39 -5.28
N ASP A 139 28.93 -18.17 -6.32
CA ASP A 139 28.74 -17.66 -7.67
C ASP A 139 27.39 -16.96 -7.80
N LYS A 140 27.45 -15.64 -7.99
CA LYS A 140 26.26 -14.78 -8.11
C LYS A 140 25.58 -14.88 -9.48
N SER A 141 26.14 -15.60 -10.45
CA SER A 141 25.55 -15.77 -11.78
C SER A 141 24.13 -16.34 -11.72
N GLY A 142 23.86 -17.25 -10.78
CA GLY A 142 22.55 -17.87 -10.56
C GLY A 142 21.50 -16.96 -9.90
N LEU A 143 21.85 -15.75 -9.45
CA LEU A 143 20.89 -14.85 -8.81
C LEU A 143 19.77 -14.40 -9.76
N LEU A 144 20.08 -14.21 -11.05
CA LEU A 144 19.07 -13.84 -12.05
C LEU A 144 18.07 -14.98 -12.27
N ASP A 145 18.57 -16.21 -12.38
CA ASP A 145 17.74 -17.41 -12.54
C ASP A 145 16.84 -17.63 -11.31
N ALA A 146 17.40 -17.47 -10.09
CA ALA A 146 16.63 -17.52 -8.85
C ALA A 146 15.50 -16.47 -8.84
N GLN A 147 15.79 -15.22 -9.23
CA GLN A 147 14.78 -14.16 -9.31
C GLN A 147 13.70 -14.46 -10.36
N MET A 148 14.09 -15.02 -11.50
CA MET A 148 13.14 -15.40 -12.56
C MET A 148 12.19 -16.52 -12.09
N ILE A 149 12.73 -17.55 -11.44
CA ILE A 149 11.94 -18.64 -10.86
C ILE A 149 10.96 -18.11 -9.81
N LEU A 150 11.42 -17.21 -8.93
CA LEU A 150 10.55 -16.59 -7.92
C LEU A 150 9.44 -15.74 -8.58
N ASN A 151 9.75 -15.00 -9.64
CA ASN A 151 8.76 -14.24 -10.40
C ASN A 151 7.71 -15.17 -11.06
N GLN A 152 8.15 -16.29 -11.65
CA GLN A 152 7.25 -17.29 -12.23
C GLN A 152 6.37 -17.95 -11.17
N ALA A 153 6.94 -18.33 -10.03
CA ALA A 153 6.21 -18.91 -8.92
C ALA A 153 5.16 -17.93 -8.37
N SER A 154 5.53 -16.65 -8.21
CA SER A 154 4.59 -15.60 -7.81
C SER A 154 3.44 -15.43 -8.82
N GLN A 155 3.73 -15.44 -10.12
CA GLN A 155 2.69 -15.39 -11.16
C GLN A 155 1.76 -16.62 -11.12
N TYR A 156 2.32 -17.81 -10.94
CA TYR A 156 1.53 -19.04 -10.80
C TYR A 156 0.62 -18.99 -9.57
N ALA A 157 1.15 -18.57 -8.40
CA ALA A 157 0.36 -18.37 -7.20
C ALA A 157 -0.77 -17.35 -7.42
N HIS A 158 -0.48 -16.24 -8.12
CA HIS A 158 -1.48 -15.23 -8.45
C HIS A 158 -2.59 -15.80 -9.35
N ILE A 159 -2.25 -16.53 -10.41
CA ILE A 159 -3.23 -17.16 -11.31
C ILE A 159 -4.10 -18.17 -10.56
N LYS A 160 -3.47 -19.04 -9.77
CA LYS A 160 -4.18 -20.03 -8.95
C LYS A 160 -5.16 -19.34 -8.01
N LYS A 161 -4.69 -18.30 -7.30
CA LYS A 161 -5.53 -17.56 -6.35
C LYS A 161 -6.67 -16.80 -7.04
N ALA A 162 -6.42 -16.24 -8.23
CA ALA A 162 -7.42 -15.57 -9.04
C ALA A 162 -8.54 -16.53 -9.47
N ALA A 163 -8.21 -17.77 -9.83
CA ALA A 163 -9.18 -18.80 -10.17
C ALA A 163 -10.00 -19.24 -8.95
N GLU A 164 -9.34 -19.54 -7.83
CA GLU A 164 -10.00 -19.90 -6.56
C GLU A 164 -10.99 -18.82 -6.11
N ASN A 165 -10.57 -17.55 -6.13
CA ASN A 165 -11.41 -16.44 -5.70
C ASN A 165 -12.56 -16.16 -6.68
N LEU A 166 -12.34 -16.33 -7.99
CA LEU A 166 -13.40 -16.18 -8.98
C LEU A 166 -14.49 -17.23 -8.77
N GLU A 167 -14.10 -18.49 -8.58
CA GLU A 167 -15.05 -19.58 -8.29
C GLU A 167 -15.80 -19.34 -6.98
N ALA A 168 -15.07 -19.06 -5.89
CA ALA A 168 -15.66 -18.79 -4.59
C ALA A 168 -16.58 -17.55 -4.61
N GLY A 169 -16.17 -16.50 -5.32
CA GLY A 169 -16.91 -15.26 -5.50
C GLY A 169 -18.21 -15.48 -6.27
N ASN A 170 -18.15 -16.17 -7.41
CA ASN A 170 -19.33 -16.50 -8.20
C ASN A 170 -20.31 -17.36 -7.40
N LYS A 171 -19.80 -18.40 -6.72
CA LYS A 171 -20.63 -19.24 -5.84
C LYS A 171 -21.31 -18.41 -4.75
N PHE A 172 -20.56 -17.54 -4.08
CA PHE A 172 -21.12 -16.66 -3.05
C PHE A 172 -22.22 -15.76 -3.63
N LEU A 173 -21.97 -15.07 -4.74
CA LEU A 173 -22.93 -14.15 -5.36
C LEU A 173 -24.20 -14.87 -5.85
N GLU A 174 -24.06 -16.08 -6.39
CA GLU A 174 -25.18 -16.91 -6.84
C GLU A 174 -26.08 -17.37 -5.68
N GLU A 175 -25.50 -17.67 -4.51
CA GLU A 175 -26.27 -17.97 -3.31
C GLU A 175 -26.84 -16.70 -2.67
N ASN A 176 -26.07 -15.62 -2.65
CA ASN A 176 -26.46 -14.38 -1.98
C ASN A 176 -27.68 -13.72 -2.65
N LYS A 177 -27.78 -13.74 -3.99
CA LYS A 177 -28.92 -13.20 -4.72
C LYS A 177 -30.25 -13.92 -4.45
N LYS A 178 -30.23 -15.11 -3.84
CA LYS A 178 -31.45 -15.86 -3.48
C LYS A 178 -32.08 -15.34 -2.19
N ARG A 179 -31.38 -14.50 -1.42
CA ARG A 179 -31.86 -13.95 -0.16
C ARG A 179 -32.85 -12.82 -0.45
N GLU A 180 -34.00 -12.83 0.24
CA GLU A 180 -35.09 -11.85 0.01
C GLU A 180 -34.68 -10.40 0.28
N THR A 181 -33.68 -10.17 1.14
CA THR A 181 -33.17 -8.82 1.46
C THR A 181 -32.24 -8.27 0.38
N VAL A 182 -31.76 -9.11 -0.53
CA VAL A 182 -30.74 -8.77 -1.53
C VAL A 182 -31.43 -8.36 -2.84
N THR A 183 -31.08 -7.18 -3.32
CA THR A 183 -31.42 -6.70 -4.67
C THR A 183 -30.19 -6.81 -5.57
N VAL A 184 -30.39 -7.19 -6.83
CA VAL A 184 -29.33 -7.30 -7.85
C VAL A 184 -29.62 -6.29 -8.96
N THR A 185 -28.62 -5.49 -9.32
CA THR A 185 -28.70 -4.53 -10.42
C THR A 185 -28.30 -5.18 -11.75
N GLU A 186 -28.53 -4.47 -12.87
CA GLU A 186 -28.17 -4.94 -14.20
C GLU A 186 -26.67 -5.21 -14.39
N SER A 187 -25.80 -4.48 -13.66
CA SER A 187 -24.35 -4.68 -13.71
C SER A 187 -23.87 -5.91 -12.92
N GLY A 188 -24.77 -6.52 -12.13
CA GLY A 188 -24.48 -7.61 -11.21
C GLY A 188 -24.08 -7.17 -9.80
N LEU A 189 -24.06 -5.85 -9.51
CA LEU A 189 -23.94 -5.36 -8.13
C LEU A 189 -25.10 -5.90 -7.30
N GLN A 190 -24.79 -6.41 -6.10
CA GLN A 190 -25.82 -6.82 -5.16
C GLN A 190 -25.79 -5.94 -3.92
N TYR A 191 -26.96 -5.64 -3.36
CA TYR A 191 -27.03 -4.83 -2.16
C TYR A 191 -28.22 -5.16 -1.27
N GLU A 192 -28.10 -4.76 -0.01
CA GLU A 192 -29.16 -4.82 0.99
C GLU A 192 -29.30 -3.43 1.63
N ILE A 193 -30.54 -3.03 1.90
CA ILE A 193 -30.82 -1.81 2.65
C ILE A 193 -30.81 -2.19 4.13
N LEU A 194 -29.80 -1.72 4.88
CA LEU A 194 -29.73 -1.92 6.33
C LEU A 194 -30.54 -0.86 7.07
N GLU A 195 -30.45 0.39 6.61
CA GLU A 195 -31.20 1.52 7.14
C GLU A 195 -31.63 2.42 5.99
N LYS A 196 -32.92 2.77 5.96
CA LYS A 196 -33.45 3.69 4.96
C LYS A 196 -33.16 5.13 5.40
N GLY A 197 -32.55 5.90 4.50
CA GLY A 197 -32.28 7.31 4.74
C GLY A 197 -33.56 8.16 4.71
N SER A 198 -33.45 9.37 5.26
CA SER A 198 -34.54 10.35 5.30
C SER A 198 -34.52 11.33 4.13
N GLY A 199 -33.43 11.33 3.34
CA GLY A 199 -33.30 12.20 2.17
C GLY A 199 -34.13 11.76 0.96
N THR A 200 -34.41 12.72 0.08
CA THR A 200 -35.06 12.51 -1.23
C THR A 200 -34.13 12.74 -2.43
N VAL A 201 -32.92 13.23 -2.16
CA VAL A 201 -31.89 13.52 -3.16
C VAL A 201 -30.96 12.32 -3.28
N TYR A 202 -30.68 11.95 -4.52
CA TYR A 202 -29.72 10.92 -4.89
C TYR A 202 -28.47 11.59 -5.47
N PRO A 203 -27.25 11.12 -5.12
CA PRO A 203 -26.03 11.60 -5.74
C PRO A 203 -26.04 11.38 -7.26
N THR A 204 -25.30 12.20 -7.97
CA THR A 204 -24.96 12.08 -9.40
C THR A 204 -23.46 11.90 -9.58
N MET A 205 -23.00 11.46 -10.75
CA MET A 205 -21.58 11.17 -10.99
C MET A 205 -20.61 12.35 -10.77
N ASP A 206 -21.10 13.59 -10.83
CA ASP A 206 -20.30 14.80 -10.61
C ASP A 206 -20.19 15.20 -9.12
N ASP A 207 -20.89 14.51 -8.24
CA ASP A 207 -20.98 14.86 -6.84
C ASP A 207 -19.80 14.35 -6.00
N ILE A 208 -19.61 15.04 -4.88
CA ILE A 208 -18.75 14.59 -3.79
C ILE A 208 -19.67 14.16 -2.65
N VAL A 209 -19.56 12.90 -2.25
CA VAL A 209 -20.29 12.38 -1.09
C VAL A 209 -19.39 12.32 0.13
N SER A 210 -20.00 12.43 1.32
CA SER A 210 -19.36 12.12 2.60
C SER A 210 -19.92 10.80 3.10
N VAL A 211 -19.05 9.83 3.41
CA VAL A 211 -19.48 8.48 3.81
C VAL A 211 -18.73 7.98 5.04
N ASN A 212 -19.41 7.15 5.83
CA ASN A 212 -18.74 6.17 6.68
C ASN A 212 -18.80 4.83 5.96
N TYR A 213 -17.71 4.07 5.99
CA TYR A 213 -17.67 2.75 5.39
C TYR A 213 -16.73 1.79 6.09
N LYS A 214 -16.99 0.51 5.88
CA LYS A 214 -16.12 -0.61 6.23
C LYS A 214 -16.11 -1.61 5.08
N GLY A 215 -14.93 -1.91 4.56
CA GLY A 215 -14.68 -2.86 3.48
C GLY A 215 -14.04 -4.14 3.99
N SER A 216 -14.61 -5.30 3.64
CA SER A 216 -14.09 -6.61 3.99
C SER A 216 -14.12 -7.61 2.84
N LEU A 217 -13.25 -8.60 2.89
CA LEU A 217 -13.27 -9.77 2.01
C LEU A 217 -14.37 -10.75 2.44
N LEU A 218 -14.65 -11.75 1.61
CA LEU A 218 -15.57 -12.85 1.96
C LEU A 218 -15.12 -13.64 3.21
N SER A 219 -13.83 -13.63 3.53
CA SER A 219 -13.28 -14.21 4.76
C SER A 219 -13.65 -13.43 6.03
N GLY A 220 -14.19 -12.21 5.90
CA GLY A 220 -14.41 -11.29 7.01
C GLY A 220 -13.21 -10.41 7.34
N GLU A 221 -12.07 -10.61 6.69
CA GLU A 221 -10.89 -9.75 6.83
C GLU A 221 -11.21 -8.33 6.36
N VAL A 222 -11.02 -7.34 7.24
CA VAL A 222 -11.24 -5.93 6.95
C VAL A 222 -9.99 -5.35 6.31
N PHE A 223 -10.13 -4.85 5.08
CA PHE A 223 -9.01 -4.26 4.34
C PHE A 223 -8.99 -2.73 4.36
N ASP A 224 -10.15 -2.10 4.62
CA ASP A 224 -10.26 -0.64 4.72
C ASP A 224 -11.46 -0.25 5.60
N ASP A 225 -11.30 0.80 6.40
CA ASP A 225 -12.32 1.28 7.35
C ASP A 225 -12.14 2.78 7.60
N SER A 226 -13.17 3.55 7.25
CA SER A 226 -13.21 5.01 7.42
C SER A 226 -12.94 5.50 8.84
N SER A 227 -13.27 4.70 9.86
CA SER A 227 -13.06 5.05 11.27
C SER A 227 -11.58 5.25 11.60
N GLN A 228 -10.67 4.58 10.88
CA GLN A 228 -9.23 4.72 11.05
C GLN A 228 -8.73 6.12 10.65
N ALA A 229 -9.49 6.84 9.83
CA ALA A 229 -9.23 8.21 9.42
C ALA A 229 -10.17 9.24 10.08
N GLY A 230 -10.92 8.84 11.11
CA GLY A 230 -11.86 9.70 11.84
C GLY A 230 -13.28 9.76 11.26
N GLY A 231 -13.59 8.95 10.25
CA GLY A 231 -14.92 8.89 9.61
C GLY A 231 -15.19 10.01 8.61
N HIS A 232 -16.40 10.01 8.03
CA HIS A 232 -16.92 11.05 7.14
C HIS A 232 -16.00 11.37 5.96
N ILE A 233 -15.54 10.32 5.26
CA ILE A 233 -14.58 10.43 4.17
C ILE A 233 -15.28 11.04 2.95
N LYS A 234 -14.69 12.12 2.42
CA LYS A 234 -15.19 12.80 1.23
C LYS A 234 -14.66 12.14 -0.03
N ILE A 235 -15.56 11.72 -0.91
CA ILE A 235 -15.23 10.91 -2.07
C ILE A 235 -15.95 11.48 -3.31
N PRO A 236 -15.21 11.86 -4.37
CA PRO A 236 -15.81 12.19 -5.66
C PRO A 236 -16.28 10.91 -6.37
N LEU A 237 -17.53 10.88 -6.83
CA LEU A 237 -18.11 9.66 -7.45
C LEU A 237 -17.48 9.30 -8.80
N SER A 238 -16.87 10.25 -9.49
CA SER A 238 -16.16 10.02 -10.76
C SER A 238 -14.81 9.30 -10.63
N GLY A 239 -14.24 9.20 -9.42
CA GLY A 239 -12.87 8.72 -9.19
C GLY A 239 -12.74 7.39 -8.44
N ILE A 240 -13.82 6.62 -8.35
CA ILE A 240 -13.94 5.42 -7.51
C ILE A 240 -14.28 4.17 -8.32
N ILE A 241 -14.26 3.01 -7.66
CA ILE A 241 -14.60 1.74 -8.31
C ILE A 241 -16.05 1.76 -8.83
N PRO A 242 -16.33 1.11 -9.98
CA PRO A 242 -17.66 1.16 -10.61
C PRO A 242 -18.81 0.77 -9.67
N GLY A 243 -18.63 -0.25 -8.83
CA GLY A 243 -19.67 -0.72 -7.92
C GLY A 243 -20.04 0.32 -6.86
N TRP A 244 -19.10 1.15 -6.42
CA TRP A 244 -19.42 2.27 -5.52
C TRP A 244 -20.07 3.43 -6.27
N ALA A 245 -19.57 3.77 -7.47
CA ALA A 245 -20.14 4.84 -8.30
C ALA A 245 -21.63 4.55 -8.59
N GLU A 246 -21.96 3.31 -8.91
CA GLU A 246 -23.33 2.85 -9.09
C GLU A 246 -24.10 2.81 -7.76
N GLY A 247 -23.59 2.10 -6.75
CA GLY A 247 -24.30 1.86 -5.49
C GLY A 247 -24.64 3.13 -4.72
N LEU A 248 -23.74 4.12 -4.71
CA LEU A 248 -23.98 5.40 -4.00
C LEU A 248 -25.09 6.24 -4.65
N GLN A 249 -25.32 6.11 -5.95
CA GLN A 249 -26.44 6.78 -6.63
C GLN A 249 -27.80 6.16 -6.29
N LEU A 250 -27.83 4.99 -5.65
CA LEU A 250 -29.05 4.35 -5.12
C LEU A 250 -29.37 4.80 -3.69
N MET A 251 -28.43 5.50 -3.04
CA MET A 251 -28.53 5.88 -1.63
C MET A 251 -29.05 7.32 -1.48
N THR A 252 -29.74 7.57 -0.37
CA THR A 252 -30.09 8.92 0.07
C THR A 252 -29.39 9.24 1.38
N THR A 253 -29.27 10.52 1.73
CA THR A 253 -28.64 10.94 2.99
C THR A 253 -29.27 10.23 4.21
N GLY A 254 -28.41 9.75 5.10
CA GLY A 254 -28.75 8.97 6.29
C GLY A 254 -29.00 7.49 6.03
N SER A 255 -28.94 7.03 4.78
CA SER A 255 -29.11 5.60 4.50
C SER A 255 -27.85 4.80 4.80
N LYS A 256 -28.03 3.55 5.24
CA LYS A 256 -26.97 2.56 5.42
C LYS A 256 -27.24 1.33 4.58
N TYR A 257 -26.33 1.01 3.68
CA TYR A 257 -26.45 -0.09 2.73
C TYR A 257 -25.30 -1.07 2.93
N LYS A 258 -25.55 -2.34 2.60
CA LYS A 258 -24.51 -3.35 2.47
C LYS A 258 -24.40 -3.75 1.01
N PHE A 259 -23.24 -3.54 0.41
CA PHE A 259 -22.94 -3.87 -0.98
C PHE A 259 -22.06 -5.12 -1.05
N TYR A 260 -22.37 -5.99 -2.00
CA TYR A 260 -21.54 -7.11 -2.42
C TYR A 260 -21.10 -6.83 -3.85
N VAL A 261 -19.85 -6.39 -3.98
CA VAL A 261 -19.29 -5.86 -5.22
C VAL A 261 -18.52 -6.98 -5.93
N PRO A 262 -19.00 -7.46 -7.09
CA PRO A 262 -18.26 -8.41 -7.92
C PRO A 262 -16.92 -7.84 -8.37
N ALA A 263 -15.94 -8.72 -8.64
CA ALA A 263 -14.58 -8.30 -8.96
C ALA A 263 -14.48 -7.34 -10.16
N ASN A 264 -15.32 -7.53 -11.20
CA ASN A 264 -15.37 -6.67 -12.39
C ASN A 264 -15.88 -5.25 -12.09
N LEU A 265 -16.60 -5.05 -10.99
CA LEU A 265 -17.04 -3.74 -10.50
C LEU A 265 -16.12 -3.19 -9.40
N ALA A 266 -15.00 -3.87 -9.13
CA ALA A 266 -14.00 -3.54 -8.12
C ALA A 266 -12.58 -3.49 -8.73
N TYR A 267 -11.65 -4.31 -8.22
CA TYR A 267 -10.24 -4.30 -8.62
C TYR A 267 -9.84 -5.46 -9.56
N GLY A 268 -10.82 -6.27 -9.99
CA GLY A 268 -10.66 -7.30 -11.02
C GLY A 268 -9.57 -8.33 -10.73
N GLU A 269 -9.03 -8.89 -11.81
CA GLU A 269 -8.03 -9.97 -11.78
C GLU A 269 -6.72 -9.58 -11.11
N LYS A 270 -6.41 -8.29 -10.95
CA LYS A 270 -5.15 -7.83 -10.36
C LYS A 270 -5.26 -7.65 -8.83
N GLY A 271 -6.45 -7.32 -8.34
CA GLY A 271 -6.62 -6.91 -6.95
C GLY A 271 -5.79 -5.67 -6.60
N VAL A 272 -5.39 -5.55 -5.33
CA VAL A 272 -4.58 -4.44 -4.81
C VAL A 272 -3.40 -4.96 -3.99
N VAL A 273 -2.20 -4.52 -4.34
CA VAL A 273 -0.97 -4.75 -3.59
C VAL A 273 -0.48 -3.44 -2.99
N GLN A 274 -0.18 -3.43 -1.70
CA GLN A 274 0.45 -2.31 -1.01
C GLN A 274 1.65 -2.81 -0.21
N GLN A 275 2.80 -2.15 -0.35
CA GLN A 275 4.03 -2.49 0.39
C GLN A 275 4.40 -3.98 0.31
N ALA A 276 4.30 -4.57 -0.89
CA ALA A 276 4.53 -5.99 -1.17
C ALA A 276 3.56 -6.98 -0.46
N ARG A 277 2.48 -6.49 0.15
CA ARG A 277 1.38 -7.30 0.68
C ARG A 277 0.16 -7.20 -0.23
N GLN A 278 -0.46 -8.34 -0.54
CA GLN A 278 -1.76 -8.36 -1.19
C GLN A 278 -2.82 -7.91 -0.18
N ILE A 279 -3.40 -6.73 -0.37
CA ILE A 279 -4.46 -6.17 0.50
C ILE A 279 -5.83 -6.63 0.02
N ILE A 280 -6.04 -6.66 -1.30
CA ILE A 280 -7.25 -7.19 -1.93
C ILE A 280 -6.82 -8.26 -2.92
N PRO A 281 -7.13 -9.54 -2.70
CA PRO A 281 -6.75 -10.62 -3.59
C PRO A 281 -7.29 -10.44 -5.03
N PRO A 282 -6.67 -11.08 -6.04
CA PRO A 282 -7.18 -11.08 -7.40
C PRO A 282 -8.58 -11.70 -7.47
N ASN A 283 -9.47 -11.13 -8.28
CA ASN A 283 -10.87 -11.56 -8.44
C ASN A 283 -11.68 -11.65 -7.14
N ALA A 284 -11.29 -10.91 -6.10
CA ALA A 284 -12.04 -10.88 -4.85
C ALA A 284 -13.38 -10.16 -5.01
N VAL A 285 -14.45 -10.78 -4.50
CA VAL A 285 -15.71 -10.07 -4.18
C VAL A 285 -15.48 -9.26 -2.92
N LEU A 286 -15.91 -8.00 -2.95
CA LEU A 286 -15.78 -7.09 -1.81
C LEU A 286 -17.13 -6.88 -1.14
N ILE A 287 -17.13 -6.86 0.18
CA ILE A 287 -18.29 -6.52 0.99
C ILE A 287 -18.05 -5.14 1.57
N PHE A 288 -18.98 -4.21 1.35
CA PHE A 288 -18.93 -2.89 1.95
C PHE A 288 -20.20 -2.63 2.75
N GLU A 289 -20.06 -2.20 3.99
CA GLU A 289 -21.13 -1.47 4.68
C GLU A 289 -20.85 0.01 4.52
N ILE A 290 -21.80 0.76 3.97
CA ILE A 290 -21.64 2.18 3.67
C ILE A 290 -22.83 2.94 4.26
N GLU A 291 -22.54 4.02 4.97
CA GLU A 291 -23.51 5.03 5.42
C GLU A 291 -23.27 6.32 4.63
N LEU A 292 -24.30 6.83 3.96
CA LEU A 292 -24.22 8.09 3.23
C LEU A 292 -24.56 9.26 4.16
N VAL A 293 -23.55 10.08 4.50
CA VAL A 293 -23.68 11.16 5.48
C VAL A 293 -24.14 12.46 4.83
N SER A 294 -23.58 12.82 3.67
CA SER A 294 -23.99 14.03 2.95
C SER A 294 -23.60 14.01 1.48
N ILE A 295 -24.25 14.86 0.70
CA ILE A 295 -24.03 15.04 -0.74
C ILE A 295 -23.63 16.50 -0.97
N THR A 296 -22.56 16.72 -1.74
CA THR A 296 -22.07 18.04 -2.14
C THR A 296 -22.03 18.12 -3.66
N HIS A 297 -22.87 18.98 -4.24
CA HIS A 297 -22.84 19.32 -5.66
C HIS A 297 -21.80 20.45 -5.88
N PRO A 298 -20.67 20.20 -6.58
CA PRO A 298 -19.74 21.26 -6.92
C PRO A 298 -20.45 22.26 -7.84
N LYS A 299 -20.60 23.53 -7.41
CA LYS A 299 -21.16 24.58 -8.28
C LYS A 299 -20.27 24.76 -9.50
N GLU A 300 -20.86 24.73 -10.70
CA GLU A 300 -20.28 25.40 -11.86
C GLU A 300 -20.16 26.89 -11.52
N GLU A 301 -18.94 27.38 -11.29
CA GLU A 301 -18.75 28.84 -11.27
C GLU A 301 -19.01 29.36 -12.69
N PRO A 302 -19.91 30.34 -12.86
CA PRO A 302 -20.16 30.90 -14.18
C PRO A 302 -18.86 31.50 -14.69
N ILE A 303 -18.43 31.06 -15.88
CA ILE A 303 -17.31 31.64 -16.61
C ILE A 303 -17.62 33.13 -16.77
N LYS A 304 -16.95 33.98 -15.98
CA LYS A 304 -16.98 35.43 -16.19
C LYS A 304 -16.35 35.71 -17.55
N LYS A 305 -17.20 35.94 -18.55
CA LYS A 305 -16.82 36.40 -19.88
C LYS A 305 -16.21 37.81 -19.81
#